data_AF-A0A2M8Q7G8-F1
#
_entry.id   AF-A0A2M8Q7G8-F1
#
_cell.length_a   1.000
_cell.length_b   1.000
_cell.length_c   1.000
_cell.angle_alpha   90.00
_cell.angle_beta   90.00
_cell.angle_gamma   90.00
#
_symmetry.space_group_name_H-M   'P 1'
#
loop_
_entity.id
_entity.type
_entity.pdbx_description
1 polymer ?
#
loop_
_entity_poly.entity_id
_entity_poly.type
_entity_poly.pdbx_seq_one_letter_code
_entity_poly.pdbx_strand_id
1 'polypeptide(L)'
;MQSSGGELPYTFIVDELGSRYMLRWFFPPTDRTQTFTLRYRVHEGLRYYPGGEQLWWKAVFGDRQFPVLESRVRVFVPAPATIDEWAAYINGGDAREAVTVERLDDDRAIVFTTQRTLSAGEELEVRVQFTHGVVAGSAPAWQADADAEAARLE
;
A
#
# COMPACT_ATOMS: atom_id res chain seq x y z
N MET A 1 -14.42 -10.09 -12.28
CA MET A 1 -14.18 -11.37 -12.98
C MET A 1 -13.61 -12.32 -11.94
N GLN A 2 -14.46 -13.08 -11.24
CA GLN A 2 -14.01 -14.16 -10.34
C GLN A 2 -13.78 -15.38 -11.23
N SER A 3 -12.53 -15.83 -11.32
CA SER A 3 -12.22 -17.16 -11.84
C SER A 3 -11.22 -17.77 -10.87
N SER A 4 -11.74 -18.62 -9.97
CA SER A 4 -10.97 -19.52 -9.11
C SER A 4 -10.54 -20.76 -9.92
N GLY A 5 -9.96 -20.55 -11.10
CA GLY A 5 -9.43 -21.62 -11.95
C GLY A 5 -7.94 -21.77 -11.67
N GLY A 6 -7.53 -22.79 -10.92
CA GLY A 6 -6.12 -22.99 -10.55
C GLY A 6 -5.15 -22.96 -11.74
N GLU A 7 -3.92 -22.50 -11.48
CA GLU A 7 -2.67 -22.49 -12.30
C GLU A 7 -2.74 -22.21 -13.82
N LEU A 8 -3.91 -21.95 -14.39
CA LEU A 8 -4.12 -21.68 -15.80
C LEU A 8 -3.75 -20.23 -16.14
N PRO A 9 -3.31 -19.94 -17.37
CA PRO A 9 -3.05 -18.57 -17.80
C PRO A 9 -4.26 -17.65 -17.57
N TYR A 10 -3.99 -16.45 -17.06
CA TYR A 10 -4.94 -15.37 -16.78
C TYR A 10 -5.96 -15.67 -15.68
N THR A 11 -5.64 -16.59 -14.79
CA THR A 11 -6.43 -16.85 -13.57
C THR A 11 -5.66 -16.44 -12.32
N PHE A 12 -6.35 -16.37 -11.19
CA PHE A 12 -5.74 -16.26 -9.87
C PHE A 12 -6.21 -17.34 -8.93
N ILE A 13 -5.42 -17.51 -7.89
CA ILE A 13 -5.86 -18.08 -6.62
C ILE A 13 -5.62 -17.07 -5.50
N VAL A 14 -6.50 -17.09 -4.51
CA VAL A 14 -6.34 -16.37 -3.25
C VAL A 14 -6.11 -17.43 -2.19
N ASP A 15 -4.96 -17.39 -1.54
CA ASP A 15 -4.67 -18.23 -0.38
C ASP A 15 -4.84 -17.40 0.89
N GLU A 16 -5.60 -17.94 1.83
CA GLU A 16 -5.71 -17.42 3.18
C GLU A 16 -4.61 -18.05 4.05
N LEU A 17 -3.60 -17.26 4.40
CA LEU A 17 -2.44 -17.67 5.17
C LEU A 17 -2.51 -17.03 6.56
N GLY A 18 -3.49 -17.46 7.35
CA GLY A 18 -3.76 -16.90 8.67
C GLY A 18 -4.19 -15.43 8.58
N SER A 19 -3.31 -14.51 8.97
CA SER A 19 -3.57 -13.06 8.93
C SER A 19 -3.21 -12.39 7.58
N ARG A 20 -2.77 -13.16 6.59
CA ARG A 20 -2.37 -12.66 5.27
C ARG A 20 -3.21 -13.27 4.17
N TYR A 21 -3.54 -12.45 3.17
CA TYR A 21 -4.06 -12.92 1.90
C TYR A 21 -2.92 -12.91 0.88
N MET A 22 -2.67 -14.04 0.23
CA MET A 22 -1.75 -14.13 -0.90
C MET A 22 -2.57 -14.25 -2.18
N LEU A 23 -2.49 -13.24 -3.04
CA LEU A 23 -3.04 -13.31 -4.39
C LEU A 23 -1.93 -13.80 -5.33
N ARG A 24 -2.07 -15.02 -5.86
CA ARG A 24 -1.20 -15.53 -6.92
C ARG A 24 -1.91 -15.40 -8.26
N TRP A 25 -1.32 -14.60 -9.15
CA TRP A 25 -1.78 -14.46 -10.54
C TRP A 25 -0.90 -15.24 -11.49
N PHE A 26 -1.54 -15.97 -12.41
CA PHE A 26 -0.86 -16.78 -13.41
C PHE A 26 -0.93 -16.08 -14.76
N PHE A 27 0.22 -15.88 -15.39
CA PHE A 27 0.34 -15.32 -16.72
C PHE A 27 1.09 -16.32 -17.61
N PRO A 28 0.76 -16.41 -18.91
CA PRO A 28 1.53 -17.23 -19.81
C PRO A 28 2.95 -16.65 -19.96
N PRO A 29 3.96 -17.50 -20.23
CA PRO A 29 5.30 -17.03 -20.56
C PRO A 29 5.28 -16.03 -21.71
N THR A 30 6.09 -14.98 -21.59
CA THR A 30 6.19 -13.90 -22.58
C THR A 30 7.62 -13.39 -22.60
N ASP A 31 8.10 -13.04 -23.78
CA ASP A 31 9.35 -12.30 -24.03
C ASP A 31 9.09 -10.81 -24.32
N ARG A 32 7.82 -10.40 -24.31
CA ARG A 32 7.37 -9.02 -24.53
C ARG A 32 6.95 -8.36 -23.22
N THR A 33 7.10 -7.04 -23.15
CA THR A 33 6.53 -6.19 -22.10
C THR A 33 5.02 -6.36 -22.03
N GLN A 34 4.50 -6.56 -20.82
CA GLN A 34 3.08 -6.68 -20.55
C GLN A 34 2.67 -5.73 -19.42
N THR A 35 1.42 -5.27 -19.48
CA THR A 35 0.81 -4.46 -18.43
C THR A 35 -0.25 -5.28 -17.70
N PHE A 36 -0.13 -5.33 -16.38
CA PHE A 36 -1.09 -6.02 -15.51
C PHE A 36 -1.74 -5.02 -14.56
N THR A 37 -3.06 -5.12 -14.39
CA THR A 37 -3.83 -4.20 -13.53
C THR A 37 -4.56 -4.98 -12.46
N LEU A 38 -4.08 -4.86 -11.22
CA LEU A 38 -4.75 -5.41 -10.03
C LEU A 38 -5.67 -4.39 -9.37
N ARG A 39 -6.91 -4.80 -9.08
CA ARG A 39 -7.87 -4.01 -8.31
C ARG A 39 -8.51 -4.87 -7.23
N TYR A 40 -8.43 -4.39 -5.99
CA TYR A 40 -9.04 -5.01 -4.82
C TYR A 40 -9.69 -3.94 -3.94
N ARG A 41 -10.52 -4.38 -3.00
CA ARG A 41 -11.10 -3.56 -1.94
C ARG A 41 -10.69 -4.15 -0.61
N VAL A 42 -10.13 -3.32 0.25
CA VAL A 42 -9.80 -3.69 1.63
C VAL A 42 -10.93 -3.20 2.53
N HIS A 43 -11.38 -4.06 3.42
CA HIS A 43 -12.32 -3.71 4.49
C HIS A 43 -11.52 -3.49 5.77
N GLU A 44 -11.90 -2.47 6.57
CA GLU A 44 -11.25 -2.19 7.86
C GLU A 44 -9.73 -1.94 7.78
N GLY A 45 -9.25 -1.39 6.66
CA GLY A 45 -7.83 -1.15 6.40
C GLY A 45 -7.27 0.19 6.90
N LEU A 46 -8.08 0.99 7.59
CA LEU A 46 -7.68 2.28 8.15
C LEU A 46 -7.40 2.16 9.65
N ARG A 47 -6.45 2.95 10.12
CA ARG A 47 -6.29 3.22 11.55
C ARG A 47 -7.05 4.49 11.91
N TYR A 48 -7.60 4.52 13.11
CA TYR A 48 -8.35 5.66 13.64
C TYR A 48 -7.63 6.20 14.87
N TYR A 49 -7.24 7.48 14.82
CA TYR A 49 -6.64 8.19 15.94
C TYR A 49 -7.37 9.52 16.18
N PRO A 50 -7.28 10.09 17.39
CA PRO A 50 -7.84 11.42 17.66
C PRO A 50 -7.29 12.52 16.74
N GLY A 51 -6.05 12.37 16.25
CA GLY A 51 -5.40 13.31 15.35
C GLY A 51 -5.71 13.13 13.86
N GLY A 52 -6.49 12.10 13.49
CA GLY A 52 -6.81 11.79 12.10
C GLY A 52 -6.90 10.30 11.83
N GLU A 53 -7.60 9.94 10.74
CA GLU A 53 -7.50 8.60 10.20
C GLU A 53 -6.19 8.45 9.42
N GLN A 54 -5.66 7.23 9.41
CA GLN A 54 -4.39 6.94 8.78
C GLN A 54 -4.47 5.73 7.86
N LEU A 55 -4.03 5.94 6.62
CA LEU A 55 -3.62 4.88 5.71
C LEU A 55 -2.13 4.65 5.91
N TRP A 56 -1.73 3.42 6.23
CA TRP A 56 -0.33 3.00 6.21
C TRP A 56 -0.24 1.71 5.40
N TRP A 57 0.36 1.82 4.22
CA TRP A 57 0.22 0.82 3.18
C TRP A 57 1.56 0.44 2.56
N LYS A 58 1.81 -0.86 2.45
CA LYS A 58 2.93 -1.43 1.69
C LYS A 58 2.58 -1.48 0.21
N ALA A 59 2.93 -0.42 -0.50
CA ALA A 59 2.57 -0.23 -1.91
C ALA A 59 3.43 -1.08 -2.86
N VAL A 60 4.71 -1.31 -2.50
CA VAL A 60 5.58 -2.26 -3.19
C VAL A 60 6.03 -3.31 -2.18
N PHE A 61 5.70 -4.58 -2.41
CA PHE A 61 5.99 -5.68 -1.49
C PHE A 61 7.44 -6.16 -1.62
N GLY A 62 8.09 -6.45 -0.50
CA GLY A 62 9.49 -6.89 -0.45
C GLY A 62 9.73 -8.31 -0.97
N ASP A 63 8.77 -9.23 -0.77
CA ASP A 63 8.88 -10.65 -1.17
C ASP A 63 8.79 -10.85 -2.69
N ARG A 64 9.82 -10.41 -3.39
CA ARG A 64 9.96 -10.48 -4.84
C ARG A 64 11.42 -10.69 -5.23
N GLN A 65 11.63 -11.38 -6.35
CA GLN A 65 12.96 -11.70 -6.87
C GLN A 65 13.49 -10.69 -7.90
N PHE A 66 12.66 -9.74 -8.33
CA PHE A 66 13.00 -8.79 -9.39
C PHE A 66 12.92 -7.34 -8.90
N PRO A 67 13.76 -6.44 -9.45
CA PRO A 67 13.72 -5.04 -9.09
C PRO A 67 12.46 -4.35 -9.62
N VAL A 68 12.07 -3.27 -8.94
CA VAL A 68 11.10 -2.29 -9.44
C VAL A 68 11.88 -1.07 -9.88
N LEU A 69 11.93 -0.83 -11.19
CA LEU A 69 12.74 0.25 -11.77
C LEU A 69 12.19 1.63 -11.42
N GLU A 70 10.87 1.77 -11.40
CA GLU A 70 10.16 2.99 -11.05
C GLU A 70 8.84 2.63 -10.38
N SER A 71 8.47 3.36 -9.33
CA SER A 71 7.19 3.22 -8.64
C SER A 71 6.57 4.59 -8.39
N ARG A 72 5.26 4.69 -8.66
CA ARG A 72 4.44 5.85 -8.36
C ARG A 72 3.22 5.40 -7.56
N VAL A 73 3.07 5.92 -6.35
CA VAL A 73 1.96 5.62 -5.45
C VAL A 73 1.11 6.88 -5.31
N ARG A 74 -0.16 6.81 -5.69
CA ARG A 74 -1.10 7.93 -5.51
C ARG A 74 -2.16 7.56 -4.48
N VAL A 75 -2.26 8.38 -3.44
CA VAL A 75 -3.29 8.26 -2.41
C VAL A 75 -4.27 9.41 -2.56
N PHE A 76 -5.56 9.10 -2.44
CA PHE A 76 -6.65 10.08 -2.45
C PHE A 76 -7.49 9.88 -1.21
N VAL A 77 -7.89 10.99 -0.60
CA VAL A 77 -8.80 10.99 0.55
C VAL A 77 -10.17 11.53 0.13
N PRO A 78 -11.26 11.05 0.75
CA PRO A 78 -12.61 11.51 0.41
C PRO A 78 -12.82 12.98 0.81
N ALA A 79 -13.62 13.71 0.05
CA ALA A 79 -14.05 15.05 0.49
C ALA A 79 -14.95 14.95 1.74
N PRO A 80 -14.86 15.89 2.70
CA PRO A 80 -14.01 17.08 2.69
C PRO A 80 -12.63 16.90 3.35
N ALA A 81 -12.13 15.68 3.55
CA ALA A 81 -10.85 15.46 4.22
C ALA A 81 -9.68 16.03 3.42
N THR A 82 -8.68 16.55 4.13
CA THR A 82 -7.37 16.95 3.62
C THR A 82 -6.29 16.11 4.29
N ILE A 83 -5.15 15.95 3.60
CA ILE A 83 -4.00 15.22 4.08
C ILE A 83 -3.15 16.13 4.96
N ASP A 84 -3.01 15.78 6.23
CA ASP A 84 -2.30 16.57 7.22
C ASP A 84 -0.82 16.16 7.26
N GLU A 85 -0.55 14.86 7.36
CA GLU A 85 0.81 14.32 7.49
C GLU A 85 1.08 13.17 6.52
N TRP A 86 2.37 13.00 6.20
CA TRP A 86 2.83 11.86 5.43
C TRP A 86 4.21 11.37 5.86
N ALA A 87 4.47 10.09 5.60
CA ALA A 87 5.78 9.48 5.68
C ALA A 87 5.94 8.44 4.57
N ALA A 88 7.18 8.13 4.23
CA ALA A 88 7.52 7.04 3.33
C ALA A 88 8.65 6.22 3.95
N TYR A 89 8.59 4.91 3.78
CA TYR A 89 9.59 4.00 4.32
C TYR A 89 10.05 3.01 3.27
N ILE A 90 11.34 2.66 3.31
CA ILE A 90 11.92 1.54 2.56
C ILE A 90 12.53 0.58 3.57
N ASN A 91 12.01 -0.65 3.61
CA ASN A 91 12.37 -1.66 4.62
C ASN A 91 12.30 -1.12 6.06
N GLY A 92 11.28 -0.32 6.38
CA GLY A 92 11.09 0.32 7.69
C GLY A 92 11.94 1.56 7.97
N GLY A 93 12.98 1.84 7.18
CA GLY A 93 13.78 3.06 7.31
C GLY A 93 13.13 4.27 6.64
N ASP A 94 13.33 5.47 7.19
CA ASP A 94 12.85 6.72 6.57
C ASP A 94 13.36 6.84 5.12
N ALA A 95 12.43 7.03 4.19
CA ALA A 95 12.69 7.10 2.76
C ALA A 95 12.40 8.47 2.15
N ARG A 96 12.23 9.53 2.95
CA ARG A 96 11.94 10.90 2.45
C ARG A 96 12.98 11.42 1.45
N GLU A 97 14.24 11.00 1.56
CA GLU A 97 15.29 11.37 0.60
C GLU A 97 15.28 10.48 -0.67
N ALA A 98 14.64 9.31 -0.61
CA ALA A 98 14.57 8.35 -1.71
C ALA A 98 13.26 8.46 -2.52
N VAL A 99 12.32 9.32 -2.08
CA VAL A 99 11.05 9.57 -2.77
C VAL A 99 10.81 11.07 -2.96
N THR A 100 10.23 11.46 -4.09
CA THR A 100 9.63 12.79 -4.25
C THR A 100 8.15 12.73 -3.91
N VAL A 101 7.62 13.85 -3.41
CA VAL A 101 6.23 14.01 -3.04
C VAL A 101 5.60 15.20 -3.74
N GLU A 102 4.42 15.00 -4.31
CA GLU A 102 3.58 16.02 -4.90
C GLU A 102 2.19 15.98 -4.24
N ARG A 103 1.75 17.12 -3.69
CA ARG A 103 0.40 17.31 -3.14
C ARG A 103 -0.50 17.95 -4.19
N LEU A 104 -1.73 17.46 -4.30
CA LEU A 104 -2.68 17.77 -5.36
C LEU A 104 -4.09 17.93 -4.80
N ASP A 105 -4.99 18.47 -5.63
CA ASP A 105 -6.44 18.52 -5.38
C ASP A 105 -6.80 19.22 -4.04
N ASP A 106 -6.11 20.32 -3.72
CA ASP A 106 -6.22 21.06 -2.45
C ASP A 106 -5.92 20.16 -1.23
N ASP A 107 -4.77 19.49 -1.26
CA ASP A 107 -4.30 18.52 -0.26
C ASP A 107 -5.19 17.27 -0.09
N ARG A 108 -6.08 16.97 -1.04
CA ARG A 108 -6.88 15.73 -1.02
C ARG A 108 -6.24 14.57 -1.77
N ALA A 109 -5.10 14.82 -2.41
CA ALA A 109 -4.30 13.79 -3.05
C ALA A 109 -2.81 14.03 -2.81
N ILE A 110 -2.07 12.92 -2.72
CA ILE A 110 -0.62 12.92 -2.60
C ILE A 110 -0.04 11.84 -3.51
N VAL A 111 1.05 12.16 -4.18
CA VAL A 111 1.78 11.26 -5.06
C VAL A 111 3.19 11.08 -4.52
N PHE A 112 3.60 9.84 -4.30
CA PHE A 112 4.96 9.44 -3.99
C PHE A 112 5.61 8.85 -5.24
N THR A 113 6.79 9.31 -5.62
CA THR A 113 7.56 8.76 -6.74
C THR A 113 8.95 8.37 -6.27
N THR A 114 9.37 7.12 -6.50
CA THR A 114 10.72 6.67 -6.15
C THR A 114 11.77 7.36 -7.00
N GLN A 115 12.85 7.83 -6.39
CA GLN A 115 13.97 8.46 -7.09
C GLN A 115 15.05 7.48 -7.55
N ARG A 116 14.91 6.20 -7.19
CA ARG A 116 15.82 5.11 -7.56
C ARG A 116 15.06 3.81 -7.75
N THR A 117 15.72 2.87 -8.43
CA THR A 117 15.32 1.47 -8.47
C THR A 117 15.21 0.91 -7.04
N LEU A 118 14.13 0.17 -6.79
CA LEU A 118 13.99 -0.68 -5.61
C LEU A 118 14.47 -2.09 -5.96
N SER A 119 15.57 -2.52 -5.35
CA SER A 119 16.18 -3.84 -5.54
C SER A 119 15.23 -4.96 -5.15
N ALA A 120 15.49 -6.20 -5.58
CA ALA A 120 14.79 -7.36 -5.04
C ALA A 120 14.87 -7.36 -3.50
N GLY A 121 13.76 -7.65 -2.81
CA GLY A 121 13.68 -7.54 -1.35
C GLY A 121 13.27 -6.17 -0.80
N GLU A 122 13.51 -5.06 -1.52
CA GLU A 122 13.25 -3.71 -0.98
C GLU A 122 11.78 -3.31 -1.08
N GLU A 123 11.05 -3.18 0.03
CA GLU A 123 9.67 -2.70 0.01
C GLU A 123 9.56 -1.18 -0.01
N LEU A 124 8.40 -0.67 -0.43
CA LEU A 124 8.01 0.73 -0.27
C LEU A 124 6.70 0.78 0.50
N GLU A 125 6.73 1.47 1.64
CA GLU A 125 5.55 1.79 2.42
C GLU A 125 5.28 3.29 2.36
N VAL A 126 3.99 3.65 2.30
CA VAL A 126 3.53 5.02 2.41
C VAL A 126 2.56 5.14 3.58
N ARG A 127 2.69 6.22 4.34
CA ARG A 127 1.80 6.58 5.43
C ARG A 127 1.20 7.94 5.13
N VAL A 128 -0.13 8.04 5.22
CA VAL A 128 -0.91 9.25 4.98
C VAL A 128 -1.92 9.37 6.12
N GLN A 129 -1.85 10.48 6.86
CA GLN A 129 -2.85 10.84 7.86
C GLN A 129 -3.69 12.00 7.34
N PHE A 130 -4.99 11.94 7.57
CA PHE A 130 -5.95 12.90 7.06
C PHE A 130 -7.04 13.22 8.07
N THR A 131 -7.82 14.26 7.76
CA THR A 131 -8.85 14.84 8.63
C THR A 131 -9.74 13.81 9.30
N HIS A 132 -9.76 13.85 10.63
CA HIS A 132 -10.58 12.97 11.47
C HIS A 132 -12.07 13.06 11.17
N GLY A 133 -12.76 11.92 11.20
CA GLY A 133 -14.23 11.84 11.24
C GLY A 133 -14.92 11.98 9.88
N VAL A 134 -14.16 12.10 8.78
CA VAL A 134 -14.74 12.11 7.42
C VAL A 134 -15.10 10.69 6.98
N VAL A 135 -14.28 9.70 7.33
CA VAL A 135 -14.58 8.29 7.07
C VAL A 135 -15.21 7.68 8.31
N ALA A 136 -16.49 7.29 8.21
CA ALA A 136 -17.17 6.63 9.32
C ALA A 136 -16.47 5.32 9.69
N GLY A 137 -16.24 5.12 10.99
CA GLY A 137 -15.64 3.90 11.52
C GLY A 137 -15.06 4.12 12.91
N SER A 138 -14.39 3.10 13.41
CA SER A 138 -13.67 3.11 14.68
C SER A 138 -12.39 2.29 14.52
N ALA A 139 -11.46 2.45 15.46
CA ALA A 139 -10.24 1.65 15.50
C ALA A 139 -10.58 0.15 15.38
N PRO A 140 -10.09 -0.55 14.35
CA PRO A 140 -10.35 -1.97 14.19
C PRO A 140 -9.57 -2.77 15.24
N ALA A 141 -10.01 -4.00 15.52
CA ALA A 141 -9.42 -4.83 16.57
C ALA A 141 -7.91 -5.06 16.38
N TRP A 142 -7.44 -5.15 15.12
CA TRP A 142 -6.04 -5.35 14.79
C TRP A 142 -5.15 -4.13 15.06
N GLN A 143 -5.72 -2.93 15.19
CA GLN A 143 -4.94 -1.69 15.32
C GLN A 143 -4.09 -1.70 16.59
N ALA A 144 -4.64 -2.18 17.72
CA ALA A 144 -3.91 -2.22 18.99
C ALA A 144 -2.64 -3.09 18.90
N ASP A 145 -2.74 -4.26 18.26
CA ASP A 145 -1.60 -5.16 18.06
C ASP A 145 -0.56 -4.56 17.10
N ALA A 146 -1.03 -3.92 16.03
CA ALA A 146 -0.15 -3.25 15.05
C ALA A 146 0.58 -2.05 15.66
N ASP A 147 -0.09 -1.28 16.51
CA ASP A 147 0.50 -0.13 17.21
C ASP A 147 1.55 -0.60 18.24
N ALA A 148 1.28 -1.69 18.94
CA ALA A 148 2.24 -2.31 19.86
C ALA A 148 3.48 -2.85 19.14
N GLU A 149 3.32 -3.41 17.93
CA GLU A 149 4.45 -3.85 17.12
C GLU A 149 5.28 -2.67 16.61
N ALA A 150 4.64 -1.61 16.10
CA ALA A 150 5.34 -0.41 15.66
C ALA A 150 6.18 0.21 16.79
N ALA A 151 5.62 0.31 18.00
CA ALA A 151 6.33 0.83 19.17
C ALA A 151 7.51 -0.04 19.65
N ARG A 152 7.58 -1.32 19.25
CA ARG A 152 8.75 -2.18 19.54
C ARG A 152 9.91 -1.96 18.56
N LEU A 153 9.63 -1.39 17.40
CA LEU A 153 10.59 -1.19 16.31
C LEU A 153 11.18 0.23 16.30
N GLU A 154 10.62 1.15 17.10
CA GLU A 154 11.16 2.49 17.40
C GLU A 154 12.23 2.45 18.51
#